data_AF-A0A933J9Q1-F1
#
_entry.id   AF-A0A933J9Q1-F1
#
_cell.length_a   1.000
_cell.length_b   1.000
_cell.length_c   1.000
_cell.angle_alpha   90.00
_cell.angle_beta   90.00
_cell.angle_gamma   90.00
#
_symmetry.space_group_name_H-M   'P 1'
#
loop_
_entity.id
_entity.type
_entity.pdbx_description
1 polymer ?
#
loop_
_entity_poly.entity_id
_entity_poly.type
_entity_poly.pdbx_seq_one_letter_code
_entity_poly.pdbx_strand_id
1 'polypeptide(L)' 'MKKINTAGGCAVCAAFFLTAVFLFYPRGPVLGAEQGEGTVKLGYFIGGRTTLFGRAFADGYFDKEGVRVELITRRLR' A
#
# COMPACT_ATOMS: atom_id res chain seq x y z
N MET A 1 42.95 -39.42 -23.53
CA MET A 1 43.26 -38.23 -22.71
C MET A 1 42.90 -36.96 -23.47
N LYS A 2 41.87 -36.22 -23.05
CA LYS A 2 41.80 -34.75 -23.13
C LYS A 2 40.76 -34.28 -22.12
N LYS A 3 41.24 -33.71 -21.00
CA LYS A 3 40.43 -33.19 -19.89
C LYS A 3 39.75 -31.90 -20.36
N ILE A 4 38.43 -31.80 -20.15
CA ILE A 4 37.68 -30.56 -20.31
C ILE A 4 37.61 -29.96 -18.90
N ASN A 5 38.43 -28.94 -18.64
CA ASN A 5 38.44 -28.23 -17.37
C ASN A 5 37.38 -27.12 -17.38
N THR A 6 36.46 -27.22 -16.42
CA THR A 6 35.90 -26.16 -15.56
C THR A 6 35.81 -24.72 -16.11
N ALA A 7 34.58 -24.29 -16.34
CA ALA A 7 34.10 -22.95 -15.99
C ALA A 7 32.61 -23.11 -15.64
N GLY A 8 32.20 -23.27 -14.39
CA GLY A 8 32.48 -22.33 -13.29
C GLY A 8 31.68 -21.02 -13.43
N GLY A 9 30.78 -20.91 -14.42
CA GLY A 9 30.04 -19.68 -14.71
C GLY A 9 28.58 -19.76 -14.29
N CYS A 10 28.16 -18.82 -13.45
CA CYS A 10 26.78 -18.37 -13.26
C CYS A 10 25.79 -19.23 -12.44
N ALA A 11 26.24 -20.01 -11.46
CA ALA A 11 25.32 -20.40 -10.36
C ALA A 11 24.92 -19.17 -9.50
N VAL A 12 25.80 -18.16 -9.41
CA VAL A 12 25.56 -16.92 -8.66
C VAL A 12 24.55 -16.01 -9.37
N CYS A 13 24.53 -16.04 -10.71
CA CYS A 13 23.60 -15.24 -11.52
C CYS A 13 22.15 -15.73 -11.34
N ALA A 14 21.94 -17.04 -11.25
CA ALA A 14 20.61 -17.62 -11.04
C ALA A 14 20.00 -17.29 -9.67
N ALA A 15 20.82 -17.15 -8.63
CA ALA A 15 20.36 -16.80 -7.28
C ALA A 15 19.92 -15.33 -7.15
N PHE A 16 20.51 -14.41 -7.93
CA PHE A 16 20.15 -12.98 -7.90
C PHE A 16 18.84 -12.66 -8.61
N PHE A 17 18.43 -13.45 -9.61
CA PHE A 17 17.16 -13.22 -10.31
C PHE A 17 15.94 -13.70 -9.52
N LEU A 18 16.08 -14.71 -8.65
CA LEU A 18 14.97 -15.20 -7.82
C LEU A 18 14.60 -14.24 -6.67
N THR A 19 15.57 -13.48 -6.13
CA THR A 19 15.31 -12.50 -5.06
C THR A 19 14.64 -11.22 -5.58
N ALA A 20 14.86 -10.82 -6.83
CA ALA A 20 14.24 -9.64 -7.41
C ALA A 20 12.73 -9.83 -7.66
N VAL A 21 12.31 -11.04 -8.08
CA VAL A 21 10.88 -11.31 -8.32
C VAL A 21 10.07 -11.30 -7.02
N PHE A 22 10.67 -11.68 -5.88
CA PHE A 22 9.97 -11.65 -4.59
C PHE A 22 9.83 -10.25 -3.98
N LEU A 23 10.74 -9.31 -4.33
CA LEU A 23 10.66 -7.91 -3.91
C LEU A 23 9.77 -7.06 -4.84
N PHE A 24 9.61 -7.47 -6.09
CA PHE A 24 8.73 -6.82 -7.08
C PHE A 24 7.39 -7.54 -7.28
N TYR A 25 7.11 -8.62 -6.54
CA TYR A 25 5.74 -9.11 -6.45
C TYR A 25 4.94 -8.00 -5.78
N PRO A 26 4.00 -7.35 -6.48
CA PRO A 26 3.09 -6.44 -5.82
C PRO A 26 2.43 -7.28 -4.73
N ARG A 27 2.55 -6.83 -3.48
CA ARG A 27 1.65 -7.29 -2.42
C ARG A 27 0.28 -7.39 -3.08
N GLY A 28 -0.27 -8.60 -3.09
CA GLY A 28 -1.54 -8.90 -3.75
C GLY A 28 -2.59 -7.86 -3.38
N PRO A 29 -3.68 -7.75 -4.18
CA PRO A 29 -4.73 -6.77 -3.94
C PRO A 29 -5.01 -6.75 -2.43
N VAL A 30 -4.73 -5.61 -1.80
CA VAL A 30 -5.02 -5.40 -0.39
C VAL A 30 -6.46 -5.84 -0.26
N LEU A 31 -6.61 -6.89 0.56
CA LEU A 31 -7.84 -7.58 0.91
C LEU A 31 -9.03 -6.73 0.54
N GLY A 32 -9.84 -7.25 -0.39
CA GLY A 32 -10.98 -6.58 -0.96
C GLY A 32 -11.66 -5.76 0.11
N ALA A 33 -12.00 -4.51 -0.25
CA ALA A 33 -12.90 -3.70 0.52
C ALA A 33 -14.17 -4.52 0.75
N GLU A 34 -14.19 -5.31 1.82
CA GLU A 34 -15.39 -5.56 2.56
C GLU A 34 -15.81 -4.15 2.93
N GLN A 35 -16.73 -3.61 2.12
CA GLN A 35 -17.54 -2.47 2.47
C GLN A 35 -18.25 -2.89 3.76
N GLY A 36 -17.54 -2.76 4.89
CA GLY A 36 -18.15 -2.93 6.19
C GLY A 36 -19.32 -1.98 6.18
N GLU A 37 -20.53 -2.50 6.38
CA GLU A 37 -21.80 -1.75 6.34
C GLU A 37 -21.86 -0.61 7.39
N GLY A 38 -20.77 -0.35 8.10
CA GLY A 38 -20.63 0.69 9.11
C GLY A 38 -20.15 2.02 8.54
N THR A 39 -20.70 3.10 9.08
CA THR A 39 -20.17 4.45 8.89
C THR A 39 -18.95 4.66 9.79
N VAL A 40 -17.82 5.03 9.20
CA VAL A 40 -16.56 5.28 9.92
C VAL A 40 -16.55 6.71 10.47
N LYS A 41 -16.40 6.86 11.78
CA LYS A 41 -16.26 8.18 12.42
C LYS A 41 -14.79 8.60 12.44
N LEU A 42 -14.47 9.68 11.74
CA LEU A 42 -13.09 10.13 11.55
C LEU A 42 -12.85 11.51 12.16
N GLY A 43 -11.88 11.59 13.08
CA GLY A 43 -11.52 12.85 13.75
C GLY A 43 -10.66 13.75 12.88
N TYR A 44 -11.12 14.97 12.66
CA TYR A 44 -10.43 16.02 11.92
C TYR A 44 -10.12 17.21 12.83
N PHE A 45 -8.88 17.70 12.81
CA PHE A 45 -8.41 18.85 13.58
C PHE A 45 -8.09 20.00 12.65
N ILE A 46 -8.79 21.12 12.81
CA ILE A 46 -8.54 22.32 12.01
C ILE A 46 -7.12 22.84 12.31
N GLY A 47 -6.33 23.03 11.26
CA GLY A 47 -4.93 23.48 11.36
C GLY A 47 -3.95 22.40 11.82
N GLY A 48 -4.39 21.16 12.02
CA GLY A 48 -3.54 20.05 12.44
C GLY A 48 -3.00 19.18 11.29
N ARG A 49 -2.35 18.07 11.64
CA ARG A 49 -1.82 17.07 10.68
C ARG A 49 -2.91 16.30 9.92
N THR A 50 -4.17 16.41 10.35
CA THR A 50 -5.32 15.70 9.77
C THR A 50 -6.00 16.47 8.64
N THR A 51 -5.39 17.56 8.16
CA THR A 51 -5.85 18.34 7.00
C THR A 51 -6.11 17.52 5.74
N LEU A 52 -5.30 16.50 5.48
CA LEU A 52 -5.52 15.61 4.34
C LEU A 52 -6.83 14.82 4.42
N PHE A 53 -7.28 14.45 5.61
CA PHE A 53 -8.57 13.77 5.76
C PHE A 53 -9.75 14.70 5.49
N GLY A 54 -9.66 15.96 5.94
CA GLY A 54 -10.67 16.97 5.62
C GLY A 54 -10.77 17.22 4.11
N ARG A 55 -9.63 17.27 3.41
CA ARG A 55 -9.60 17.42 1.96
C ARG A 55 -10.14 16.18 1.23
N ALA A 56 -9.71 14.98 1.62
CA ALA A 56 -10.23 13.73 1.05
C ALA A 56 -11.74 13.60 1.22
N PHE A 57 -12.29 14.06 2.35
CA PHE A 57 -13.73 14.13 2.58
C PHE A 57 -14.42 15.12 1.65
N ALA A 58 -13.89 16.34 1.53
CA ALA A 58 -14.45 17.36 0.64
C ALA A 58 -14.38 16.98 -0.85
N ASP A 59 -13.34 16.25 -1.26
CA ASP A 59 -13.12 15.80 -2.64
C ASP A 59 -13.92 14.51 -3.00
N GLY A 60 -14.72 14.01 -2.06
CA GLY A 60 -15.53 12.79 -2.21
C GLY A 60 -14.69 11.53 -2.41
N TYR A 61 -13.45 11.50 -1.90
CA TYR A 61 -12.55 10.36 -2.05
C TYR A 61 -13.13 9.10 -1.41
N PHE A 62 -13.65 9.22 -0.19
CA PHE A 62 -14.21 8.08 0.54
C PHE A 62 -15.44 7.48 -0.14
N ASP A 63 -16.29 8.33 -0.75
CA ASP A 63 -17.44 7.86 -1.52
C ASP A 63 -17.02 7.05 -2.75
N LYS A 64 -15.95 7.47 -3.43
CA LYS A 64 -15.37 6.74 -4.58
C LYS A 64 -14.80 5.38 -4.18
N GLU A 65 -14.22 5.30 -2.99
CA GLU A 65 -13.72 4.05 -2.40
C GLU A 65 -14.85 3.21 -1.76
N GLY A 66 -16.10 3.67 -1.82
CA GLY A 66 -17.25 2.97 -1.23
C GLY A 66 -17.24 2.96 0.30
N VAL A 67 -16.53 3.89 0.93
CA VAL A 67 -16.41 4.02 2.39
C VAL A 67 -17.31 5.15 2.88
N ARG A 68 -18.31 4.83 3.70
CA ARG A 68 -19.14 5.85 4.35
C ARG A 68 -18.39 6.45 5.53
N VAL A 69 -18.11 7.75 5.48
CA VAL A 69 -17.37 8.47 6.52
C VAL A 69 -18.24 9.55 7.15
N GLU A 70 -18.15 9.71 8.47
CA GLU A 70 -18.67 10.84 9.22
C GLU A 70 -17.47 11.63 9.80
N LEU A 71 -17.24 12.85 9.31
CA LEU A 71 -16.10 13.67 9.72
C LEU A 71 -16.43 14.45 11.00
N ILE A 72 -15.75 14.14 12.11
CA ILE A 72 -15.89 14.83 13.39
C ILE A 72 -14.82 15.92 13.50
N THR A 73 -15.25 17.18 13.37
CA THR A 73 -14.33 18.32 13.39
C THR A 73 -14.07 18.82 14.81
N ARG A 74 -12.79 19.05 15.14
CA ARG A 74 -12.33 19.66 16.39
C ARG A 74 -11.34 20.79 16.10
N ARG A 75 -11.30 21.80 16.97
CA ARG A 75 -10.27 22.85 16.93
C ARG A 75 -9.16 22.48 17.91
N LEU A 76 -7.91 22.53 17.47
CA LEU A 76 -6.78 22.54 18.38
C LEU A 76 -6.79 23.90 19.09
N ARG A 77 -6.86 23.87 20.41
CA ARG A 77 -6.69 25.05 21.27
C ARG A 77 -5.24 25.17 21.67
#